data_AF-A0A964I1Z3-F1
#
_entry.id   AF-A0A964I1Z3-F1
#
_cell.length_a   1.000
_cell.length_b   1.000
_cell.length_c   1.000
_cell.angle_alpha   90.00
_cell.angle_beta   90.00
_cell.angle_gamma   90.00
#
_symmetry.space_group_name_H-M   'P 1'
#
loop_
_entity.id
_entity.type
_entity.pdbx_description
1 polymer ?
#
loop_
_entity_poly.entity_id
_entity_poly.type
_entity_poly.pdbx_seq_one_letter_code
_entity_poly.pdbx_strand_id
1 'polypeptide(L)'
;MPLETVFSFASFIAIFGWILLVVVPNDPRARLLTGIIIPLTLSIIYLVFIFLHFGNAPGGFGSLAEVRTLFGKDELLLAGWVHYLAFDLFI
;
A
#
# COMPACT_ATOMS: atom_id res chain seq x y z
N MET A 1 -5.45 15.91 0.28
CA MET A 1 -5.66 15.28 1.59
C MET A 1 -4.31 15.19 2.30
N PRO A 2 -4.24 15.30 3.63
CA PRO A 2 -3.00 15.06 4.36
C PRO A 2 -2.47 13.64 4.08
N LEU A 3 -1.15 13.47 3.93
CA LEU A 3 -0.52 12.16 3.71
C LEU A 3 -0.85 11.19 4.86
N GLU A 4 -0.87 11.72 6.09
CA GLU A 4 -1.25 10.98 7.29
C GLU A 4 -2.63 10.34 7.19
N THR A 5 -3.60 11.01 6.56
CA THR A 5 -4.95 10.46 6.38
C THR A 5 -4.94 9.26 5.44
N VAL A 6 -4.17 9.34 4.36
CA VAL A 6 -4.03 8.22 3.40
C VAL A 6 -3.27 7.06 4.03
N PHE A 7 -2.20 7.35 4.78
CA PHE A 7 -1.43 6.37 5.55
C PHE A 7 -2.31 5.62 6.56
N SER A 8 -3.04 6.36 7.39
CA SER A 8 -3.94 5.80 8.41
C SER A 8 -5.04 4.96 7.77
N PHE A 9 -5.64 5.44 6.67
CA PHE A 9 -6.66 4.69 5.94
C PHE A 9 -6.10 3.38 5.37
N ALA A 10 -4.98 3.42 4.64
CA ALA A 10 -4.35 2.25 4.05
C ALA A 10 -3.97 1.20 5.11
N SER A 11 -3.39 1.64 6.23
CA SER A 11 -3.00 0.76 7.34
C SER A 11 -4.22 0.16 8.04
N PHE A 12 -5.29 0.95 8.23
CA PHE A 12 -6.54 0.47 8.83
C PHE A 12 -7.19 -0.63 7.98
N ILE A 13 -7.30 -0.45 6.66
CA ILE A 13 -7.92 -1.46 5.79
C ILE A 13 -7.10 -2.75 5.71
N ALA A 14 -5.77 -2.67 5.82
CA ALA A 14 -4.91 -3.84 5.91
C ALA A 14 -5.13 -4.62 7.22
N ILE A 15 -5.15 -3.92 8.37
CA ILE A 15 -5.45 -4.53 9.67
C ILE A 15 -6.85 -5.17 9.67
N PHE A 16 -7.83 -4.48 9.08
CA PHE A 16 -9.18 -5.02 8.93
C PHE A 16 -9.18 -6.31 8.08
N GLY A 17 -8.40 -6.34 7.00
CA GLY A 17 -8.22 -7.54 6.17
C GLY A 17 -7.65 -8.72 6.97
N TRP A 18 -6.62 -8.49 7.76
CA TRP A 18 -6.06 -9.51 8.67
C TRP A 18 -7.08 -10.02 9.69
N ILE A 19 -7.85 -9.12 10.32
CA ILE A 19 -8.90 -9.50 11.28
C ILE A 19 -9.93 -10.40 10.60
N LEU A 20 -10.37 -10.08 9.36
CA LEU A 20 -11.30 -10.93 8.63
C LEU A 20 -10.73 -12.31 8.33
N LEU A 21 -9.47 -12.40 7.90
CA LEU A 21 -8.80 -13.67 7.63
C LEU A 21 -8.69 -14.54 8.89
N VAL A 22 -8.49 -13.93 10.07
CA VAL A 22 -8.40 -14.66 11.35
C VAL A 22 -9.77 -15.11 11.86
N VAL A 23 -10.78 -14.23 11.80
CA VAL A 23 -12.09 -14.46 12.44
C VAL A 23 -13.00 -15.33 11.57
N VAL A 24 -12.95 -15.18 10.24
CA VAL A 24 -13.83 -15.88 9.29
C VAL A 24 -13.06 -16.45 8.08
N PRO A 25 -12.04 -17.31 8.29
CA PRO A 25 -11.09 -17.73 7.24
C PRO A 25 -11.74 -18.43 6.03
N ASN A 26 -12.87 -19.11 6.25
CA ASN A 26 -13.54 -19.92 5.22
C ASN A 26 -14.71 -19.21 4.54
N ASP A 27 -15.01 -17.96 4.90
CA ASP A 27 -16.10 -17.22 4.25
C ASP A 27 -15.68 -16.73 2.85
N PRO A 28 -16.40 -17.10 1.78
CA PRO A 28 -16.04 -16.70 0.42
C PRO A 28 -16.02 -15.17 0.21
N ARG A 29 -16.84 -14.42 0.95
CA ARG A 29 -16.89 -12.95 0.83
C ARG A 29 -15.69 -12.33 1.52
N ALA A 30 -15.29 -12.84 2.68
CA ALA A 30 -14.06 -12.45 3.35
C ALA A 30 -12.86 -12.66 2.42
N ARG A 31 -12.74 -13.85 1.80
CA ARG A 31 -11.67 -14.15 0.82
C ARG A 31 -11.70 -13.24 -0.41
N LEU A 32 -12.88 -12.94 -0.94
CA LEU A 32 -13.03 -11.98 -2.05
C LEU A 32 -12.58 -10.57 -1.64
N LEU A 33 -12.96 -10.13 -0.44
CA LEU A 33 -12.63 -8.80 0.05
C LEU A 33 -11.12 -8.66 0.32
N THR A 34 -10.51 -9.63 0.98
CA THR A 34 -9.09 -9.61 1.37
C THR A 34 -8.16 -9.95 0.22
N GLY A 35 -8.57 -10.82 -0.70
CA GLY A 35 -7.75 -11.27 -1.83
C GLY A 35 -7.91 -10.44 -3.10
N ILE A 36 -8.97 -9.64 -3.23
CA ILE A 36 -9.20 -8.83 -4.45
C ILE A 36 -9.51 -7.37 -4.11
N ILE A 37 -10.56 -7.10 -3.34
CA ILE A 37 -11.08 -5.72 -3.19
C ILE A 37 -10.08 -4.83 -2.44
N ILE A 38 -9.57 -5.28 -1.30
CA ILE A 38 -8.59 -4.53 -0.50
C ILE A 38 -7.27 -4.33 -1.27
N PRO A 39 -6.64 -5.39 -1.83
CA PRO A 39 -5.44 -5.26 -2.66
C PRO A 39 -5.61 -4.34 -3.87
N LEU A 40 -6.75 -4.43 -4.57
CA LEU A 40 -7.03 -3.56 -5.72
C LEU A 40 -7.18 -2.10 -5.30
N THR A 41 -7.86 -1.84 -4.19
CA THR A 41 -8.00 -0.49 -3.62
C THR A 41 -6.65 0.11 -3.26
N LEU A 42 -5.80 -0.66 -2.57
CA LEU A 42 -4.43 -0.24 -2.23
C LEU A 42 -3.58 -0.02 -3.49
N SER A 43 -3.71 -0.90 -4.49
CA SER A 43 -2.99 -0.77 -5.76
C SER A 43 -3.36 0.51 -6.52
N ILE A 44 -4.64 0.90 -6.52
CA ILE A 44 -5.08 2.17 -7.13
C ILE A 44 -4.45 3.36 -6.40
N ILE A 45 -4.45 3.36 -5.07
CA ILE A 45 -3.81 4.43 -4.29
C ILE A 45 -2.32 4.52 -4.63
N TYR A 46 -1.61 3.38 -4.65
CA TYR A 46 -0.21 3.31 -5.06
C TYR A 46 0.02 3.90 -6.45
N LEU A 47 -0.78 3.50 -7.45
CA LEU A 47 -0.64 3.97 -8.83
C LEU A 47 -0.84 5.49 -8.94
N VAL A 48 -1.81 6.06 -8.23
CA VAL A 48 -2.02 7.51 -8.18
C VAL A 48 -0.77 8.23 -7.66
N PHE A 49 -0.20 7.76 -6.56
CA PHE A 49 0.99 8.39 -5.98
C PHE A 49 2.22 8.27 -6.89
N ILE A 50 2.46 7.09 -7.47
CA ILE A 50 3.56 6.91 -8.44
C ILE A 50 3.38 7.80 -9.66
N PHE A 51 2.18 7.83 -10.25
CA PHE A 51 1.92 8.63 -11.44
C PHE A 51 2.15 10.13 -11.21
N LEU A 52 1.78 10.64 -10.03
CA LEU A 52 1.90 12.06 -9.70
C LEU A 52 3.30 12.46 -9.24
N HIS A 53 4.04 11.58 -8.55
CA HIS A 53 5.25 12.00 -7.81
C HIS A 53 6.55 11.37 -8.31
N PHE A 54 6.51 10.29 -9.09
CA PHE A 54 7.69 9.54 -9.50
C PHE A 54 8.55 10.27 -10.55
N GLY A 55 7.93 11.07 -11.44
CA GLY A 55 8.67 11.81 -12.49
C GLY A 55 9.70 12.83 -11.96
N ASN A 56 9.54 13.27 -10.71
CA ASN A 56 10.48 14.16 -10.01
C ASN A 56 11.05 13.49 -8.75
N ALA A 57 11.27 12.17 -8.79
CA ALA A 57 11.85 11.41 -7.71
C ALA A 57 13.34 11.78 -7.50
N PRO A 58 13.80 12.06 -6.26
CA PRO A 58 15.20 12.42 -6.00
C PRO A 58 16.16 11.20 -5.96
N GLY A 59 15.65 9.98 -6.16
CA GLY A 59 16.40 8.73 -6.07
C GLY A 59 15.86 7.66 -7.01
N GLY A 60 16.14 6.40 -6.71
CA GLY A 60 15.82 5.28 -7.59
C GLY A 60 15.96 3.91 -6.91
N PHE A 61 15.96 2.86 -7.72
CA PHE A 61 16.03 1.47 -7.25
C PHE A 61 17.36 0.78 -7.60
N GLY A 62 18.38 1.53 -8.05
CA GLY A 62 19.68 0.97 -8.47
C GLY A 62 20.61 0.61 -7.30
N SER A 63 20.40 1.18 -6.11
CA SER A 63 21.15 0.87 -4.89
C SER A 63 20.36 1.18 -3.62
N LEU A 64 20.80 0.66 -2.46
CA LEU A 64 20.16 0.97 -1.18
C LEU A 64 20.23 2.47 -0.83
N ALA A 65 21.31 3.14 -1.23
CA ALA A 65 21.45 4.58 -1.06
C ALA A 65 20.39 5.33 -1.88
N GLU A 66 20.19 4.94 -3.14
CA GLU A 66 19.15 5.52 -3.99
C GLU A 66 17.74 5.26 -3.47
N VAL A 67 17.45 4.07 -2.93
CA VAL A 67 16.15 3.75 -2.34
C VAL A 67 15.88 4.62 -1.12
N ARG A 68 16.89 4.82 -0.26
CA ARG A 68 16.77 5.73 0.88
C ARG A 68 16.48 7.16 0.43
N THR A 69 17.17 7.64 -0.61
CA THR A 69 16.92 8.98 -1.15
C THR A 69 15.53 9.09 -1.76
N LEU A 70 15.08 8.07 -2.51
CA LEU A 70 13.75 7.99 -3.10
C LEU A 70 12.66 8.12 -2.03
N PHE A 71 12.79 7.36 -0.94
CA PHE A 71 11.87 7.38 0.20
C PHE A 71 12.14 8.50 1.19
N GLY A 72 13.09 9.40 0.93
CA GLY A 72 13.21 10.67 1.64
C GLY A 72 12.11 11.67 1.28
N LYS A 73 11.34 11.39 0.22
CA LYS A 73 10.14 12.12 -0.18
C LYS A 73 8.90 11.41 0.35
N ASP A 74 8.16 12.05 1.25
CA ASP A 74 7.04 11.45 1.98
C ASP A 74 5.97 10.84 1.07
N GLU A 75 5.68 11.44 -0.09
CA GLU A 75 4.70 10.88 -1.03
C GLU A 75 5.16 9.55 -1.63
N LEU A 76 6.46 9.41 -1.90
CA LEU A 76 7.02 8.18 -2.45
C LEU A 76 7.27 7.12 -1.37
N LEU A 77 7.59 7.54 -0.14
CA LEU A 77 7.62 6.67 1.03
C LEU A 77 6.24 6.07 1.28
N LEU A 78 5.19 6.90 1.29
CA LEU A 78 3.81 6.43 1.43
C LEU A 78 3.41 5.51 0.28
N ALA A 79 3.78 5.83 -0.97
CA ALA A 79 3.54 4.95 -2.11
C ALA A 79 4.19 3.56 -1.89
N GLY A 80 5.43 3.53 -1.42
CA GLY A 80 6.14 2.29 -1.09
C GLY A 80 5.46 1.49 0.02
N TRP A 81 4.99 2.17 1.08
CA TRP A 81 4.23 1.52 2.16
C TRP A 81 2.90 0.92 1.66
N VAL A 82 2.12 1.68 0.90
CA VAL A 82 0.85 1.20 0.32
C VAL A 82 1.08 0.05 -0.66
N HIS A 83 2.16 0.10 -1.44
CA HIS A 83 2.57 -1.00 -2.30
C HIS A 83 2.83 -2.27 -1.50
N TYR A 84 3.59 -2.18 -0.41
CA TYR A 84 3.84 -3.31 0.50
C TYR A 84 2.53 -3.91 1.04
N LEU A 85 1.61 -3.06 1.53
CA LEU A 85 0.32 -3.51 2.05
C LEU A 85 -0.57 -4.17 0.99
N ALA A 86 -0.46 -3.78 -0.29
CA ALA A 86 -1.27 -4.37 -1.35
C ALA A 86 -0.97 -5.87 -1.56
N PHE A 87 0.26 -6.31 -1.28
CA PHE A 87 0.67 -7.72 -1.39
C PHE A 87 0.61 -8.47 -0.05
N ASP A 88 0.44 -7.76 1.07
CA ASP A 88 0.46 -8.33 2.42
C ASP A 88 -0.65 -9.37 2.67
N LEU A 89 -1.82 -9.20 2.03
CA LEU A 89 -2.97 -10.10 2.17
C LEU A 89 -3.04 -11.25 1.15
N PHE A 90 -2.03 -11.39 0.27
CA PHE A 90 -1.98 -12.49 -0.70
C PHE A 90 -1.40 -13.76 -0.04
N ILE A 91 -2.26 -14.52 0.65
CA ILE A 91 -1.96 -15.78 1.33
C ILE A 91 -2.74 -16.98 0.77
#